data_AF-A0A923PX34-F1
#
_entry.id   AF-A0A923PX34-F1
#
_cell.length_a   1.000
_cell.length_b   1.000
_cell.length_c   1.000
_cell.angle_alpha   90.00
_cell.angle_beta   90.00
_cell.angle_gamma   90.00
#
_symmetry.space_group_name_H-M   'P 1'
#
loop_
_entity.id
_entity.type
_entity.pdbx_description
1 polymer ?
#
loop_
_entity_poly.entity_id
_entity_poly.type
_entity_poly.pdbx_seq_one_letter_code
_entity_poly.pdbx_strand_id
1 'polypeptide(L)'
;MRAPPHLPEETLYRVLRLARFNGMSVLAIAGFFSLLSAAGHDVPGAIVGVLVAGAGAFELHGVGLLRQGDTRGTTWLVSSQLYLLVVVLAYVGFRLTHIDLEQLRLLITEEQRETISMSGLSEDQFLRVIYTTSSAVFGIVTLFYQGGMAFYYHRRRAAIAQALAEPPETPRD
;
A
#
# COMPACT_ATOMS: atom_id res chain seq x y z
N MET A 1 -2.69 -28.87 16.17
CA MET A 1 -2.09 -28.24 17.36
C MET A 1 -1.99 -26.75 17.09
N ARG A 2 -2.60 -25.87 17.90
CA ARG A 2 -2.43 -24.41 17.77
C ARG A 2 -1.05 -24.07 18.31
N ALA A 3 -0.23 -23.34 17.55
CA ALA A 3 1.02 -22.81 18.07
C ALA A 3 0.71 -21.95 19.32
N PRO A 4 1.56 -22.00 20.37
CA PRO A 4 1.36 -21.18 21.56
C PRO A 4 1.26 -19.70 21.17
N PRO A 5 0.36 -18.92 21.81
CA PRO A 5 0.23 -17.50 21.52
C PRO A 5 1.57 -16.81 21.79
N HIS A 6 2.00 -15.93 20.87
CA HIS A 6 3.20 -15.13 21.05
C HIS A 6 3.11 -14.27 22.30
N LEU A 7 4.24 -14.08 22.98
CA LEU A 7 4.32 -13.13 24.07
C LEU A 7 3.94 -11.72 23.57
N PRO A 8 3.32 -10.88 24.41
CA PRO A 8 2.94 -9.51 24.04
C PRO A 8 4.11 -8.71 23.45
N GLU A 9 5.29 -8.79 24.05
CA GLU A 9 6.50 -8.09 23.61
C GLU A 9 6.96 -8.52 22.21
N GLU A 10 6.96 -9.83 21.93
CA GLU A 10 7.28 -10.35 20.60
C GLU A 10 6.33 -9.81 19.54
N THR A 11 5.05 -9.68 19.89
CA THR A 11 4.02 -9.13 19.01
C THR A 11 4.31 -7.66 18.70
N LEU A 12 4.63 -6.86 19.73
CA LEU A 12 5.00 -5.45 19.57
C LEU A 12 6.24 -5.30 18.68
N TYR A 13 7.31 -6.07 18.94
CA TYR A 13 8.54 -6.04 18.15
C TYR A 13 8.27 -6.35 16.67
N ARG A 14 7.48 -7.38 16.37
CA ARG A 14 7.12 -7.75 14.99
C ARG A 14 6.30 -6.67 14.30
N VAL A 15 5.33 -6.08 15.01
CA VAL A 15 4.50 -4.98 14.49
C VAL A 15 5.37 -3.78 14.16
N LEU A 16 6.24 -3.35 15.08
CA LEU A 16 7.16 -2.23 14.88
C LEU A 16 8.08 -2.45 13.69
N ARG A 17 8.66 -3.65 13.56
CA ARG A 17 9.56 -3.97 12.46
C ARG A 17 8.84 -3.96 11.12
N LEU A 18 7.68 -4.61 11.04
CA LEU A 18 6.87 -4.68 9.82
C LEU A 18 6.37 -3.30 9.41
N ALA A 19 5.76 -2.56 10.33
CA ALA A 19 5.20 -1.24 10.06
C ALA A 19 6.29 -0.22 9.65
N ARG A 20 7.47 -0.28 10.27
CA ARG A 20 8.60 0.56 9.87
C ARG A 20 9.06 0.24 8.45
N PHE A 21 9.22 -1.04 8.12
CA PHE A 21 9.65 -1.45 6.80
C PHE A 21 8.64 -1.05 5.72
N ASN A 22 7.35 -1.32 5.98
CA ASN A 22 6.26 -0.96 5.08
C ASN A 22 6.16 0.55 4.88
N GLY A 23 6.06 1.31 5.99
CA GLY A 23 5.96 2.77 5.93
C GLY A 23 7.15 3.45 5.23
N MET A 24 8.38 2.99 5.48
CA MET A 24 9.57 3.50 4.79
C MET A 24 9.54 3.19 3.29
N SER A 25 9.17 1.97 2.92
CA SER A 25 9.14 1.54 1.51
C SER A 25 8.09 2.32 0.73
N VAL A 26 6.88 2.45 1.29
CA VAL A 26 5.80 3.23 0.70
C VAL A 26 6.19 4.70 0.55
N LEU A 27 6.72 5.31 1.61
CA LEU A 27 7.16 6.71 1.59
C LEU A 27 8.24 6.96 0.53
N ALA A 28 9.28 6.12 0.50
CA ALA A 28 10.42 6.31 -0.41
C ALA A 28 10.03 6.09 -1.87
N ILE A 29 9.36 4.97 -2.17
CA ILE A 29 8.99 4.61 -3.54
C ILE A 29 7.96 5.60 -4.09
N ALA A 30 6.89 5.87 -3.35
CA ALA A 30 5.85 6.78 -3.80
C ALA A 30 6.34 8.23 -3.88
N GLY A 31 7.19 8.66 -2.95
CA GLY A 31 7.83 9.97 -2.99
C GLY A 31 8.71 10.14 -4.24
N PHE A 32 9.52 9.12 -4.56
CA PHE A 32 10.34 9.14 -5.77
C PHE A 32 9.50 9.21 -7.05
N PHE A 33 8.49 8.35 -7.20
CA PHE A 33 7.61 8.37 -8.39
C PHE A 33 6.76 9.65 -8.48
N SER A 34 6.35 10.22 -7.34
CA SER A 34 5.68 11.52 -7.30
C SER A 34 6.56 12.63 -7.89
N LEU A 35 7.84 12.66 -7.51
CA LEU A 35 8.80 13.62 -8.05
C LEU A 35 9.06 13.41 -9.54
N LEU A 36 9.19 12.16 -10.00
CA LEU A 36 9.31 11.87 -11.44
C LEU A 36 8.07 12.30 -12.23
N SER A 37 6.87 12.04 -11.69
CA SER A 37 5.61 12.46 -12.32
C SER A 37 5.53 13.98 -12.41
N ALA A 38 5.89 14.68 -11.33
CA ALA A 38 5.94 16.13 -11.32
C ALA A 38 6.94 16.69 -12.34
N ALA A 39 8.13 16.08 -12.46
CA ALA A 39 9.14 16.46 -13.44
C ALA A 39 8.68 16.21 -14.89
N GLY A 40 7.87 15.18 -15.12
CA GLY A 40 7.23 14.88 -16.40
C GLY A 40 5.93 15.66 -16.67
N HIS A 41 5.55 16.61 -15.80
CA HIS A 41 4.27 17.33 -15.86
C HIS A 41 3.01 16.43 -15.78
N ASP A 42 3.13 15.20 -15.28
CA ASP A 42 2.01 14.31 -14.95
C ASP A 42 1.44 14.69 -13.57
N VAL A 43 0.52 15.65 -13.58
CA VAL A 43 -0.13 16.17 -12.36
C VAL A 43 -0.93 15.08 -11.62
N PRO A 44 -1.77 14.26 -12.28
CA PRO A 44 -2.46 13.15 -11.61
C PRO A 44 -1.50 12.18 -10.92
N GLY A 45 -0.44 11.75 -11.61
CA GLY A 45 0.59 10.87 -11.05
C GLY A 45 1.29 11.49 -9.84
N ALA A 46 1.64 12.77 -9.93
CA ALA A 46 2.29 13.50 -8.83
C ALA A 46 1.41 13.56 -7.59
N ILE A 47 0.13 13.95 -7.73
CA ILE A 47 -0.83 14.06 -6.62
C ILE A 47 -1.02 12.70 -5.94
N VAL A 48 -1.28 11.65 -6.72
CA VAL A 48 -1.48 10.30 -6.18
C VAL A 48 -0.23 9.82 -5.47
N GLY A 49 0.95 10.06 -6.04
CA GLY A 49 2.23 9.72 -5.41
C GLY A 49 2.42 10.42 -4.06
N VAL A 50 2.09 11.70 -3.93
CA VAL A 50 2.12 12.43 -2.65
C VAL A 50 1.14 11.83 -1.65
N LEU A 51 -0.08 11.53 -2.07
CA LEU A 51 -1.10 10.94 -1.19
C LEU A 51 -0.64 9.58 -0.66
N VAL A 52 -0.10 8.71 -1.53
CA VAL A 52 0.45 7.40 -1.15
C VAL A 52 1.66 7.55 -0.22
N ALA A 53 2.58 8.48 -0.52
CA ALA A 53 3.72 8.79 0.36
C ALA A 53 3.25 9.24 1.76
N GLY A 54 2.17 10.02 1.82
CA GLY A 54 1.52 10.43 3.06
C GLY A 54 1.04 9.24 3.91
N ALA A 55 0.58 8.16 3.28
CA ALA A 55 0.23 6.93 4.00
C ALA A 55 1.44 6.31 4.70
N GLY A 56 2.58 6.28 4.00
CA GLY A 56 3.85 5.82 4.57
C GLY A 56 4.29 6.69 5.76
N ALA A 57 4.15 8.01 5.65
CA ALA A 57 4.45 8.94 6.73
C ALA A 57 3.54 8.72 7.96
N PHE A 58 2.23 8.50 7.76
CA PHE A 58 1.28 8.20 8.85
C PHE A 58 1.64 6.89 9.57
N GLU A 59 2.05 5.87 8.83
CA GLU A 59 2.47 4.59 9.41
C GLU A 59 3.74 4.76 10.26
N LEU A 60 4.73 5.51 9.77
CA LEU A 60 5.96 5.81 10.51
C LEU A 60 5.70 6.66 11.76
N HIS A 61 4.74 7.58 11.70
CA HIS A 61 4.30 8.32 12.88
C HIS A 61 3.69 7.38 13.93
N GLY A 62 2.83 6.44 13.51
CA GLY A 62 2.30 5.40 14.38
C GLY A 62 3.37 4.53 15.03
N VAL A 63 4.40 4.14 14.28
CA VAL A 63 5.59 3.46 14.81
C VAL A 63 6.31 4.31 15.88
N GLY A 64 6.44 5.62 15.63
CA GLY A 64 7.03 6.56 16.60
C GLY A 64 6.27 6.59 17.92
N LEU A 65 4.94 6.68 17.86
CA LEU A 65 4.07 6.64 19.05
C LEU A 65 4.20 5.32 19.82
N LEU A 66 4.17 4.18 19.13
CA LEU A 66 4.32 2.87 19.78
C LEU A 66 5.67 2.71 20.49
N ARG A 67 6.76 3.26 19.91
CA ARG A 67 8.08 3.26 20.55
C ARG A 67 8.16 4.13 21.81
N GLN A 68 7.27 5.11 21.94
CA GLN A 68 7.16 6.00 23.09
C GLN A 68 6.20 5.48 24.16
N GLY A 69 5.67 4.26 24.02
CA GLY A 69 4.68 3.72 24.95
C GLY A 69 3.24 4.09 24.65
N ASP A 70 2.97 4.83 23.56
CA ASP A 70 1.64 5.35 23.27
C ASP A 70 0.81 4.39 22.40
N THR A 71 -0.23 3.80 23.01
CA THR A 71 -1.16 2.88 22.36
C THR A 71 -1.90 3.48 21.14
N ARG A 72 -2.03 4.81 21.06
CA ARG A 72 -2.61 5.51 19.90
C ARG A 72 -1.85 5.21 18.62
N GLY A 73 -0.59 4.82 18.70
CA GLY A 73 0.19 4.39 17.54
C GLY A 73 -0.48 3.26 16.75
N THR A 74 -1.20 2.35 17.41
CA THR A 74 -1.94 1.28 16.70
C THR A 74 -3.14 1.82 15.92
N THR A 75 -3.76 2.91 16.35
CA THR A 75 -4.81 3.59 15.58
C THR A 75 -4.22 4.19 14.31
N TRP A 76 -3.08 4.85 14.39
CA TRP A 76 -2.36 5.37 13.23
C TRP A 76 -1.96 4.28 12.23
N LEU A 77 -1.48 3.13 12.70
CA LEU A 77 -1.17 1.99 11.82
C LEU A 77 -2.41 1.48 11.06
N VAL A 78 -3.56 1.36 11.73
CA VAL A 78 -4.80 0.92 11.06
C VAL A 78 -5.29 2.00 10.09
N SER A 79 -5.31 3.25 10.52
CA SER A 79 -5.75 4.38 9.71
C SER A 79 -4.88 4.59 8.48
N SER A 80 -3.56 4.35 8.55
CA SER A 80 -2.67 4.48 7.38
C SER A 80 -3.00 3.46 6.30
N GLN A 81 -3.30 2.20 6.66
CA GLN A 81 -3.68 1.16 5.68
C GLN A 81 -5.04 1.47 5.05
N LEU A 82 -6.02 1.91 5.83
CA LEU A 82 -7.34 2.28 5.32
C LEU A 82 -7.28 3.52 4.43
N TYR A 83 -6.48 4.52 4.81
CA TYR A 83 -6.23 5.69 4.00
C TYR A 83 -5.55 5.31 2.66
N LEU A 84 -4.50 4.48 2.71
CA LEU A 84 -3.82 4.01 1.50
C LEU A 84 -4.78 3.22 0.59
N LEU A 85 -5.61 2.36 1.18
CA LEU A 85 -6.64 1.61 0.45
C LEU A 85 -7.61 2.55 -0.28
N VAL A 86 -8.13 3.57 0.40
CA VAL A 86 -9.03 4.55 -0.21
C VAL A 86 -8.36 5.31 -1.35
N VAL A 87 -7.12 5.79 -1.14
CA VAL A 87 -6.36 6.51 -2.16
C VAL A 87 -6.15 5.65 -3.41
N VAL A 88 -5.70 4.40 -3.23
CA VAL A 88 -5.43 3.51 -4.36
C VAL A 88 -6.70 3.08 -5.07
N LEU A 89 -7.78 2.73 -4.35
CA LEU A 89 -9.04 2.35 -4.99
C LEU A 89 -9.71 3.52 -5.71
N ALA A 90 -9.64 4.73 -5.14
CA ALA A 90 -10.11 5.93 -5.83
C ALA A 90 -9.31 6.18 -7.12
N TYR A 91 -7.99 6.02 -7.08
CA TYR A 91 -7.15 6.13 -8.25
C TYR A 91 -7.45 5.06 -9.30
N VAL A 92 -7.59 3.79 -8.91
CA VAL A 92 -7.97 2.70 -9.80
C VAL A 92 -9.34 2.97 -10.44
N GLY A 93 -10.34 3.39 -9.66
CA GLY A 93 -11.66 3.76 -10.17
C GLY A 93 -11.60 4.92 -11.17
N PHE A 94 -10.80 5.94 -10.87
CA PHE A 94 -10.55 7.05 -11.79
C PHE A 94 -9.91 6.57 -13.10
N ARG A 95 -8.87 5.73 -13.04
CA ARG A 95 -8.18 5.20 -14.21
C ARG A 95 -9.05 4.26 -15.05
N LEU A 96 -9.92 3.47 -14.42
CA LEU A 96 -10.87 2.60 -15.12
C LEU A 96 -11.96 3.38 -15.87
N THR A 97 -12.30 4.58 -15.40
CA THR A 97 -13.31 5.45 -16.04
C THR A 97 -12.71 6.40 -17.07
N HIS A 98 -11.40 6.68 -16.99
CA HIS A 98 -10.68 7.63 -17.84
C HIS A 98 -9.49 6.94 -18.54
N ILE A 99 -9.78 5.89 -19.33
CA ILE A 99 -8.74 5.18 -20.09
C ILE A 99 -8.32 6.01 -21.31
N ASP A 100 -7.09 6.52 -21.30
CA ASP A 100 -6.45 7.16 -22.45
C ASP A 100 -5.80 6.08 -23.33
N LEU A 101 -6.52 5.66 -24.37
CA LEU A 101 -6.00 4.66 -25.31
C LEU A 101 -4.93 5.24 -26.23
N GLU A 102 -4.92 6.55 -26.48
CA GLU A 102 -3.95 7.15 -27.41
C GLU A 102 -2.54 7.04 -26.83
N GLN A 103 -2.36 7.38 -25.55
CA GLN A 103 -1.08 7.20 -24.87
C GLN A 103 -0.64 5.73 -24.81
N LEU A 104 -1.58 4.80 -24.63
CA LEU A 104 -1.26 3.37 -24.59
C LEU A 104 -0.84 2.82 -25.96
N ARG A 105 -1.42 3.32 -27.06
CA ARG A 105 -1.02 2.93 -28.42
C ARG A 105 0.43 3.30 -28.73
N LEU A 106 0.97 4.36 -28.12
CA LEU A 106 2.38 4.75 -28.27
C LEU A 106 3.35 3.71 -27.66
N LEU A 107 2.85 2.84 -26.78
CA LEU A 107 3.64 1.79 -26.14
C LEU A 107 3.62 0.46 -26.93
N ILE A 108 2.77 0.35 -27.96
CA ILE A 108 2.66 -0.86 -28.78
C ILE A 108 3.73 -0.85 -29.88
N THR A 109 4.52 -1.91 -29.95
CA THR A 109 5.49 -2.14 -31.03
C THR A 109 4.81 -2.68 -32.30
N GLU A 110 5.42 -2.52 -33.46
CA GLU A 110 4.86 -3.07 -34.72
C GLU A 110 4.63 -4.59 -34.66
N GLU A 111 5.56 -5.34 -34.06
CA GLU A 111 5.41 -6.79 -33.84
C GLU A 111 4.17 -7.13 -32.99
N GLN A 112 3.88 -6.31 -31.97
CA GLN A 112 2.68 -6.49 -31.15
C GLN A 112 1.42 -6.16 -31.94
N ARG A 113 1.42 -5.14 -32.81
CA ARG A 113 0.28 -4.81 -33.69
C ARG A 113 -0.07 -5.99 -34.60
N GLU A 114 0.93 -6.60 -35.23
CA GLU A 114 0.74 -7.78 -36.08
C GLU A 114 0.14 -8.95 -35.29
N THR A 115 0.67 -9.21 -34.09
CA THR A 115 0.16 -10.26 -33.20
C THR A 115 -1.29 -10.02 -32.79
N ILE A 116 -1.64 -8.78 -32.44
CA ILE A 116 -3.02 -8.38 -32.10
C ILE A 116 -3.94 -8.59 -33.30
N SER A 117 -3.52 -8.16 -34.49
CA SER A 117 -4.28 -8.34 -35.74
C SER A 117 -4.53 -9.83 -36.04
N MET A 118 -3.53 -10.69 -35.85
CA MET A 118 -3.69 -12.14 -36.04
C MET A 118 -4.68 -12.78 -35.05
N SER A 119 -4.88 -12.19 -33.87
CA SER A 119 -5.85 -12.65 -32.87
C SER A 119 -7.31 -12.24 -33.20
N GLY A 120 -7.52 -11.47 -34.27
CA GLY A 120 -8.85 -10.96 -34.65
C GLY A 120 -9.37 -9.83 -33.76
N LEU A 121 -8.54 -9.27 -32.88
CA LEU A 121 -8.87 -8.13 -32.04
C LEU A 121 -8.39 -6.83 -32.70
N SER A 122 -9.14 -5.75 -32.46
CA SER A 122 -8.59 -4.40 -32.67
C SER A 122 -7.61 -4.03 -31.54
N GLU A 123 -6.66 -3.14 -31.83
CA GLU A 123 -5.72 -2.61 -30.83
C GLU A 123 -6.46 -2.04 -29.61
N ASP A 124 -7.54 -1.30 -29.84
CA ASP A 124 -8.34 -0.69 -28.78
C ASP A 124 -8.99 -1.72 -27.88
N GLN A 125 -9.53 -2.80 -28.45
CA GLN A 125 -10.11 -3.89 -27.66
C GLN A 125 -9.02 -4.56 -26.80
N PHE A 126 -7.88 -4.86 -27.42
CA PHE A 126 -6.76 -5.47 -26.72
C PHE A 126 -6.25 -4.59 -25.57
N LEU A 127 -5.98 -3.31 -25.84
CA LEU A 127 -5.55 -2.34 -24.84
C LEU A 127 -6.57 -2.17 -23.72
N ARG A 128 -7.87 -2.04 -24.04
CA ARG A 128 -8.93 -1.95 -23.03
C ARG A 128 -8.95 -3.17 -22.13
N VAL A 129 -8.85 -4.37 -22.69
CA VAL A 129 -8.86 -5.62 -21.92
C VAL A 129 -7.65 -5.69 -21.00
N ILE A 130 -6.44 -5.47 -21.51
CA ILE A 130 -5.22 -5.51 -20.69
C ILE A 130 -5.26 -4.44 -19.60
N TYR A 131 -5.63 -3.21 -19.96
CA TYR A 131 -5.63 -2.08 -19.04
C TYR A 131 -6.66 -2.28 -17.93
N THR A 132 -7.89 -2.68 -18.28
CA THR A 132 -8.97 -2.94 -17.34
C THR A 132 -8.63 -4.11 -16.42
N THR A 133 -8.13 -5.21 -17.00
CA THR A 133 -7.77 -6.42 -16.23
C THR A 133 -6.62 -6.13 -15.28
N SER A 134 -5.55 -5.48 -15.75
CA SER A 134 -4.40 -5.10 -14.92
C SER A 134 -4.81 -4.18 -13.77
N SER A 135 -5.61 -3.15 -14.07
CA SER A 135 -6.08 -2.19 -13.06
C SER A 135 -7.02 -2.84 -12.05
N ALA A 136 -7.92 -3.72 -12.49
CA ALA A 136 -8.82 -4.46 -11.62
C ALA A 136 -8.07 -5.43 -10.70
N VAL A 137 -7.12 -6.20 -11.25
CA VAL A 137 -6.26 -7.10 -10.45
C VAL A 137 -5.47 -6.31 -9.42
N PHE A 138 -4.87 -5.18 -9.81
CA PHE A 138 -4.14 -4.32 -8.88
C PHE A 138 -5.05 -3.79 -7.76
N GLY A 139 -6.27 -3.36 -8.08
CA GLY A 139 -7.27 -2.95 -7.08
C GLY A 139 -7.66 -4.07 -6.12
N ILE A 140 -7.89 -5.28 -6.63
CA ILE A 140 -8.24 -6.47 -5.83
C ILE A 140 -7.09 -6.85 -4.90
N VAL A 141 -5.86 -6.94 -5.42
CA VAL A 141 -4.67 -7.24 -4.62
C VAL A 141 -4.50 -6.19 -3.52
N THR A 142 -4.68 -4.92 -3.85
CA THR A 142 -4.62 -3.83 -2.86
C THR A 142 -5.69 -3.98 -1.79
N LEU A 143 -6.94 -4.29 -2.17
CA LEU A 143 -8.04 -4.51 -1.23
C LEU A 143 -7.70 -5.58 -0.21
N PHE A 144 -7.23 -6.74 -0.67
CA PHE A 144 -6.87 -7.84 0.22
C PHE A 144 -5.64 -7.55 1.05
N TYR A 145 -4.61 -6.95 0.47
CA TYR A 145 -3.36 -6.66 1.18
C TYR A 145 -3.57 -5.56 2.24
N GLN A 146 -4.07 -4.39 1.84
CA GLN A 146 -4.26 -3.26 2.76
C GLN A 146 -5.37 -3.54 3.77
N GLY A 147 -6.48 -4.17 3.34
CA GLY A 147 -7.54 -4.62 4.25
C GLY A 147 -7.03 -5.68 5.23
N GLY A 148 -6.23 -6.63 4.75
CA GLY A 148 -5.57 -7.65 5.58
C GLY A 148 -4.61 -7.04 6.61
N MET A 149 -3.82 -6.04 6.21
CA MET A 149 -2.90 -5.32 7.10
C MET A 149 -3.64 -4.47 8.14
N ALA A 150 -4.71 -3.77 7.75
CA ALA A 150 -5.57 -3.05 8.68
C ALA A 150 -6.17 -3.99 9.73
N PHE A 151 -6.70 -5.13 9.29
CA PHE A 151 -7.22 -6.17 10.18
C PHE A 151 -6.12 -6.78 11.07
N TYR A 152 -4.94 -7.04 10.50
CA TYR A 152 -3.77 -7.56 11.20
C TYR A 152 -3.38 -6.65 12.37
N TYR A 153 -3.31 -5.33 12.16
CA TYR A 153 -2.97 -4.37 13.22
C TYR A 153 -4.11 -4.21 14.22
N HIS A 154 -5.35 -4.15 13.76
CA HIS A 154 -6.52 -4.05 14.63
C HIS A 154 -6.59 -5.22 15.62
N ARG A 155 -6.41 -6.45 15.13
CA ARG A 155 -6.44 -7.67 15.96
C ARG A 155 -5.32 -7.73 17.00
N ARG A 156 -4.20 -7.01 16.79
CA ARG A 156 -3.05 -7.00 17.72
C ARG A 156 -3.09 -5.88 18.75
N ARG A 157 -4.10 -4.99 18.72
CA ARG A 157 -4.25 -3.86 19.65
C ARG A 157 -4.14 -4.27 21.12
N ALA A 158 -4.82 -5.34 21.53
CA ALA A 158 -4.81 -5.78 22.93
C ALA A 158 -3.42 -6.27 23.38
N ALA A 159 -2.77 -7.11 22.57
CA ALA A 159 -1.42 -7.61 22.87
C ALA A 159 -0.38 -6.48 22.88
N ILE A 160 -0.50 -5.51 21.97
CA ILE A 160 0.34 -4.30 21.96
C ILE A 160 0.11 -3.49 23.24
N ALA A 161 -1.14 -3.26 23.64
CA ALA A 161 -1.45 -2.50 24.85
C ALA A 161 -0.90 -3.17 26.12
N GLN A 162 -0.95 -4.51 26.19
CA GLN A 162 -0.33 -5.28 27.28
C GLN A 162 1.19 -5.11 27.29
N ALA A 163 1.85 -5.27 26.14
CA ALA A 163 3.30 -5.12 26.01
C ALA A 163 3.80 -3.71 26.36
N LEU A 164 2.97 -2.68 26.18
CA LEU A 164 3.30 -1.31 26.55
C LEU A 164 3.02 -0.99 28.03
N ALA A 165 2.22 -1.81 28.71
CA ALA A 165 1.87 -1.65 30.12
C ALA A 165 2.83 -2.38 31.07
N GLU A 166 3.49 -3.45 30.60
CA GLU A 166 4.50 -4.16 31.37
C GLU A 166 5.80 -3.33 31.46
N PRO A 167 6.30 -3.03 32.67
CA PRO A 167 7.63 -2.44 32.82
C PRO A 167 8.68 -3.44 32.33
N PRO A 168 9.77 -2.98 31.69
CA PRO A 168 10.82 -3.88 31.20
C PRO A 168 11.31 -4.74 32.35
N GLU A 169 11.31 -6.07 32.18
CA GLU A 169 11.88 -6.99 33.17
C GLU A 169 13.29 -6.53 33.50
N THR A 170 13.51 -6.05 34.73
CA THR A 170 14.84 -5.81 35.27
C THR A 170 15.63 -7.11 35.17
N PRO A 171 16.85 -7.11 34.60
CA PRO A 171 17.68 -8.31 34.56
C PRO A 171 17.78 -8.89 35.96
N ARG A 172 17.47 -10.18 36.13
CA ARG A 172 17.80 -10.90 37.35
C ARG A 172 19.31 -11.12 37.34
N ASP A 173 20.00 -10.35 38.18
CA ASP A 173 21.43 -10.54 38.52
C ASP A 173 21.68 -11.94 39.11
#